data_AF-A0A3M2H652-F1
#
_entry.id   AF-A0A3M2H652-F1
#
_cell.length_a   1.000
_cell.length_b   1.000
_cell.length_c   1.000
_cell.angle_alpha   90.00
_cell.angle_beta   90.00
_cell.angle_gamma   90.00
#
_symmetry.space_group_name_H-M   'P 1'
#
loop_
_entity.id
_entity.type
_entity.pdbx_description
1 polymer ?
#
loop_
_entity_poly.entity_id
_entity_poly.type
_entity_poly.pdbx_seq_one_letter_code
_entity_poly.pdbx_strand_id
1 'polypeptide(L)'
;MPGKRFALEPGGPRMLELTWEQDWHNLRILFQGQAVGSVPDRATLAAGQAFPLPDGSRLFLQLSEGRWGNTLHLLRDGKPLPGSADDPAWKFMRACIAMWVAAGICLLVGGFTLSLGLGLLLPLESGGLVLLTGMAYGALGIWAWQHSREAFWGALLIGIGGVMREVARLALAGAMPSVALLLVHGILLVWVVRGLRAMKEMTLEV
;
A
#
# COMPACT_ATOMS: atom_id res chain seq x y z
N MET A 1 17.26 -8.98 -18.16
CA MET A 1 17.17 -9.69 -16.87
C MET A 1 16.73 -8.70 -15.80
N PRO A 2 15.53 -8.83 -15.22
CA PRO A 2 15.14 -8.04 -14.06
C PRO A 2 16.01 -8.37 -12.83
N GLY A 3 16.29 -7.34 -12.03
CA GLY A 3 17.03 -7.50 -10.78
C GLY A 3 16.62 -6.45 -9.76
N LYS A 4 16.70 -6.80 -8.48
CA LYS A 4 16.35 -5.92 -7.36
C LYS A 4 17.38 -6.02 -6.25
N ARG A 5 17.77 -4.87 -5.72
CA ARG A 5 18.73 -4.74 -4.62
C ARG A 5 18.03 -4.36 -3.32
N PHE A 6 18.44 -4.98 -2.23
CA PHE A 6 17.88 -4.79 -0.89
C PHE A 6 18.99 -4.43 0.10
N ALA A 7 18.63 -3.57 1.06
CA ALA A 7 19.45 -3.33 2.24
C ALA A 7 19.10 -4.39 3.30
N LEU A 8 20.11 -4.79 4.06
CA LEU A 8 19.91 -5.74 5.16
C LEU A 8 19.31 -5.07 6.40
N GLU A 9 19.58 -3.78 6.56
CA GLU A 9 19.10 -2.94 7.66
C GLU A 9 18.43 -1.69 7.10
N PRO A 10 17.46 -1.10 7.83
CA PRO A 10 16.82 0.15 7.41
C PRO A 10 17.85 1.27 7.20
N GLY A 11 17.89 1.85 6.00
CA GLY A 11 18.85 2.90 5.65
C GLY A 11 20.29 2.42 5.39
N GLY A 12 20.57 1.13 5.53
CA GLY A 12 21.89 0.55 5.30
C GLY A 12 22.28 0.40 3.82
N PRO A 13 23.54 0.04 3.53
CA PRO A 13 23.99 -0.24 2.18
C PRO A 13 23.22 -1.43 1.57
N ARG A 14 22.91 -1.31 0.27
CA ARG A 14 22.20 -2.36 -0.48
C ARG A 14 23.15 -3.49 -0.84
N MET A 15 23.29 -4.46 0.05
CA MET A 15 24.24 -5.56 -0.07
C MET A 15 23.65 -6.81 -0.72
N LEU A 16 22.32 -6.99 -0.69
CA LEU A 16 21.67 -8.17 -1.26
C LEU A 16 21.14 -7.84 -2.66
N GLU A 17 21.50 -8.63 -3.66
CA GLU A 17 21.01 -8.52 -5.03
C GLU A 17 20.34 -9.82 -5.46
N LEU A 18 19.10 -9.69 -5.94
CA LEU A 18 18.34 -10.78 -6.54
C LEU A 18 18.21 -10.50 -8.03
N THR A 19 18.56 -11.48 -8.85
CA THR A 19 18.36 -11.42 -10.30
C THR A 19 17.58 -12.64 -10.73
N TRP A 20 16.70 -12.49 -11.71
CA TRP A 20 15.88 -13.61 -12.21
C TRP A 20 15.57 -13.43 -13.69
N GLU A 21 15.12 -14.51 -14.31
CA GLU A 21 14.64 -14.54 -15.69
C GLU A 21 13.10 -14.42 -15.73
N GLN A 22 12.52 -14.54 -16.91
CA GLN A 22 11.07 -14.44 -17.07
C GLN A 22 10.34 -15.48 -16.21
N ASP A 23 9.24 -15.06 -15.58
CA ASP A 23 8.45 -15.90 -14.68
C ASP A 23 9.24 -16.56 -13.52
N TRP A 24 10.20 -15.81 -12.95
CA TRP A 24 10.96 -16.22 -11.75
C TRP A 24 11.88 -17.43 -11.93
N HIS A 25 12.23 -17.78 -13.17
CA HIS A 25 13.22 -18.83 -13.43
C HIS A 25 14.64 -18.35 -13.14
N ASN A 26 15.52 -19.28 -12.77
CA ASN A 26 16.95 -19.05 -12.55
C ASN A 26 17.22 -17.87 -11.60
N LEU A 27 16.49 -17.79 -10.48
CA LEU A 27 16.69 -16.74 -9.49
C LEU A 27 18.07 -16.92 -8.86
N ARG A 28 18.92 -15.91 -8.95
CA ARG A 28 20.26 -15.88 -8.36
C ARG A 28 20.32 -14.87 -7.23
N ILE A 29 20.97 -15.27 -6.15
CA ILE A 29 21.11 -14.49 -4.92
C ILE A 29 22.59 -14.13 -4.80
N LEU A 30 22.88 -12.83 -4.82
CA LEU A 30 24.22 -12.30 -4.61
C LEU A 30 24.24 -11.48 -3.32
N PHE A 31 25.26 -11.71 -2.49
CA PHE A 31 25.53 -10.93 -1.29
C PHE A 31 26.88 -10.24 -1.45
N GLN A 32 26.87 -8.91 -1.48
CA GLN A 32 28.06 -8.10 -1.75
C GLN A 32 28.79 -8.50 -3.03
N GLY A 33 28.04 -8.92 -4.07
CA GLY A 33 28.59 -9.40 -5.34
C GLY A 33 29.02 -10.88 -5.34
N GLN A 34 29.02 -11.56 -4.20
CA GLN A 34 29.31 -12.99 -4.11
C GLN A 34 28.03 -13.81 -4.27
N ALA A 35 28.03 -14.80 -5.16
CA ALA A 35 26.90 -15.71 -5.31
C ALA A 35 26.72 -16.58 -4.06
N VAL A 36 25.57 -16.49 -3.41
CA VAL A 36 25.22 -17.27 -2.20
C VAL A 36 24.39 -18.49 -2.56
N GLY A 37 23.55 -18.38 -3.59
CA GLY A 37 22.69 -19.47 -4.01
C GLY A 37 21.85 -19.12 -5.23
N SER A 38 21.14 -20.12 -5.72
CA SER A 38 20.20 -19.97 -6.82
C SER A 38 19.02 -20.90 -6.66
N VAL A 39 17.86 -20.45 -7.13
CA VAL A 39 16.63 -21.24 -7.23
C VAL A 39 16.32 -21.46 -8.71
N PRO A 40 16.27 -22.71 -9.19
CA PRO A 40 16.18 -22.99 -10.62
C PRO A 40 14.81 -22.64 -11.21
N ASP A 41 13.73 -22.90 -10.46
CA ASP A 41 12.37 -22.83 -10.97
C ASP A 41 11.40 -22.16 -9.99
N ARG A 42 10.23 -21.80 -10.53
CA ARG A 42 9.17 -21.13 -9.76
C ARG A 42 8.56 -22.03 -8.68
N ALA A 43 8.45 -23.33 -8.90
CA ALA A 43 7.82 -24.24 -7.94
C ALA A 43 8.70 -24.42 -6.69
N THR A 44 10.02 -24.53 -6.87
CA THR A 44 10.97 -24.56 -5.75
C THR A 44 10.99 -23.24 -4.99
N LEU A 45 10.83 -22.10 -5.67
CA LEU A 45 10.70 -20.79 -5.04
C LEU A 45 9.37 -20.64 -4.27
N ALA A 46 8.28 -21.22 -4.78
CA ALA A 46 6.97 -21.17 -4.11
C ALA A 46 6.91 -22.05 -2.84
N ALA A 47 7.64 -23.17 -2.84
CA ALA A 47 7.80 -24.02 -1.66
C ALA A 47 8.55 -23.31 -0.50
N GLY A 48 9.32 -22.27 -0.81
CA GLY A 48 10.15 -21.55 0.14
C GLY A 48 11.55 -22.18 0.25
N GLN A 49 12.58 -21.35 0.21
CA GLN A 49 13.99 -21.77 0.27
C GLN A 49 14.76 -20.92 1.27
N ALA A 50 15.60 -21.56 2.07
CA ALA A 50 16.48 -20.91 3.02
C ALA A 50 17.94 -20.99 2.56
N PHE A 51 18.63 -19.86 2.56
CA PHE A 51 20.03 -19.75 2.19
C PHE A 51 20.83 -19.16 3.37
N PRO A 52 21.94 -19.79 3.78
CA PRO A 52 22.85 -19.19 4.75
C PRO A 52 23.58 -18.02 4.09
N LEU A 53 23.63 -16.88 4.77
CA LEU A 53 24.41 -15.71 4.34
C LEU A 53 25.82 -15.76 4.95
N PRO A 54 26.82 -15.09 4.32
CA PRO A 54 28.19 -15.05 4.83
C PRO A 54 28.34 -14.43 6.22
N ASP A 55 27.38 -13.62 6.64
CA ASP A 55 27.32 -12.99 7.98
C ASP A 55 26.71 -13.91 9.06
N GLY A 56 26.42 -15.17 8.72
CA GLY A 56 25.85 -16.17 9.62
C GLY A 56 24.32 -16.15 9.74
N SER A 57 23.66 -15.14 9.17
CA SER A 57 22.19 -15.07 9.15
C SER A 57 21.58 -16.00 8.09
N ARG A 58 20.27 -16.24 8.18
CA ARG A 58 19.52 -17.06 7.22
C ARG A 58 18.55 -16.20 6.41
N LEU A 59 18.70 -16.24 5.09
CA LEU A 59 17.79 -15.62 4.15
C LEU A 59 16.75 -16.64 3.69
N PHE A 60 15.47 -16.40 4.00
CA PHE A 60 14.34 -17.16 3.50
C PHE A 60 13.66 -16.42 2.36
N LEU A 61 13.47 -17.11 1.23
CA LEU A 61 12.74 -16.60 0.08
C LEU A 61 11.54 -17.49 -0.20
N GLN A 62 10.39 -16.87 -0.45
CA GLN A 62 9.21 -17.60 -0.88
C GLN A 62 8.41 -16.76 -1.88
N LEU A 63 8.03 -17.36 -3.00
CA LEU A 63 7.10 -16.74 -3.92
C LEU A 63 5.67 -17.14 -3.55
N SER A 64 4.82 -16.18 -3.19
CA SER A 64 3.40 -16.42 -3.02
C SER A 64 2.60 -15.90 -4.22
N GLU A 65 1.54 -16.61 -4.55
CA GLU A 65 0.56 -16.12 -5.51
C GLU A 65 -0.45 -15.25 -4.76
N GLY A 66 -0.35 -13.94 -5.00
CA GLY A 66 -1.33 -12.98 -4.51
C GLY A 66 -2.46 -12.77 -5.52
N ARG A 67 -3.63 -12.36 -5.03
CA ARG A 67 -4.78 -11.94 -5.86
C ARG A 67 -4.45 -10.80 -6.83
N TRP A 68 -3.33 -10.10 -6.63
CA TRP A 68 -2.85 -8.95 -7.40
C TRP A 68 -1.52 -9.24 -8.12
N GLY A 69 -1.13 -10.51 -8.22
CA GLY A 69 0.14 -10.96 -8.81
C GLY A 69 1.07 -11.64 -7.81
N ASN A 70 2.17 -12.17 -8.34
CA ASN A 70 3.15 -12.91 -7.56
C ASN A 70 3.97 -11.96 -6.68
N THR A 71 4.09 -12.31 -5.40
CA THR A 71 4.83 -11.51 -4.42
C THR A 71 5.99 -12.33 -3.87
N LEU A 72 7.20 -11.80 -4.00
CA LEU A 72 8.39 -12.42 -3.42
C LEU A 72 8.53 -11.96 -1.97
N HIS A 73 8.33 -12.91 -1.05
CA HIS A 73 8.57 -12.78 0.37
C HIS A 73 10.06 -12.98 0.65
N LEU A 74 10.62 -12.07 1.43
CA LEU A 74 12.05 -12.03 1.76
C LEU A 74 12.20 -11.81 3.25
N LEU A 75 12.67 -12.83 3.95
CA LEU A 75 12.88 -12.76 5.39
C LEU A 75 14.35 -13.06 5.73
N ARG A 76 14.92 -12.27 6.64
CA ARG A 76 16.22 -12.53 7.26
C ARG A 76 15.99 -12.90 8.71
N ASP A 77 16.39 -14.11 9.09
CA ASP A 77 16.16 -14.66 10.44
C ASP A 77 14.70 -14.55 10.90
N GLY A 78 13.77 -14.78 9.97
CA GLY A 78 12.33 -14.69 10.22
C GLY A 78 11.74 -13.26 10.22
N LYS A 79 12.56 -12.23 10.02
CA LYS A 79 12.11 -10.83 9.93
C LYS A 79 12.05 -10.34 8.48
N PRO A 80 11.03 -9.58 8.06
CA PRO A 80 10.94 -9.09 6.69
C PRO A 80 12.11 -8.15 6.37
N LEU A 81 12.72 -8.31 5.19
CA LEU A 81 13.79 -7.40 4.78
C LEU A 81 13.26 -5.99 4.50
N PRO A 82 14.00 -4.93 4.87
CA PRO A 82 13.66 -3.55 4.50
C PRO A 82 13.52 -3.40 2.98
N GLY A 83 12.41 -2.82 2.52
CA GLY A 83 12.11 -2.67 1.09
C GLY A 83 11.59 -3.92 0.37
N SER A 84 11.39 -5.03 1.10
CA SER A 84 10.61 -6.18 0.62
C SER A 84 9.12 -5.83 0.56
N ALA A 85 8.33 -6.67 -0.13
CA ALA A 85 6.88 -6.48 -0.17
C ALA A 85 6.21 -6.64 1.21
N ASP A 86 6.88 -7.34 2.12
CA ASP A 86 6.39 -7.60 3.47
C ASP A 86 6.77 -6.51 4.47
N ASP A 87 7.68 -5.61 4.10
CA ASP A 87 8.16 -4.55 4.97
C ASP A 87 6.97 -3.72 5.48
N PRO A 88 6.69 -3.78 6.80
CA PRO A 88 5.54 -3.09 7.37
C PRO A 88 5.67 -1.57 7.25
N ALA A 89 6.89 -1.02 7.23
CA ALA A 89 7.12 0.40 6.99
C ALA A 89 6.69 0.82 5.58
N TRP A 90 6.96 -0.03 4.58
CA TRP A 90 6.48 0.20 3.21
C TRP A 90 4.96 0.09 3.08
N LYS A 91 4.34 -0.89 3.75
CA LYS A 91 2.88 -1.02 3.78
C LYS A 91 2.23 0.21 4.41
N PHE A 92 2.78 0.70 5.51
CA PHE A 92 2.35 1.92 6.19
C PHE A 92 2.50 3.16 5.28
N MET A 93 3.68 3.36 4.69
CA MET A 93 3.95 4.50 3.81
C MET A 93 2.98 4.52 2.61
N ARG A 94 2.68 3.37 2.01
CA ARG A 94 1.69 3.28 0.92
C ARG A 94 0.29 3.69 1.37
N ALA A 95 -0.11 3.34 2.58
CA ALA A 95 -1.40 3.74 3.12
C ALA A 95 -1.45 5.27 3.34
N CYS A 96 -0.38 5.87 3.87
CA CYS A 96 -0.27 7.34 3.98
C CYS A 96 -0.37 8.01 2.60
N ILE A 97 0.39 7.53 1.60
CA ILE A 97 0.34 8.06 0.23
C ILE A 97 -1.07 7.95 -0.35
N ALA A 98 -1.76 6.82 -0.15
CA ALA A 98 -3.13 6.64 -0.63
C ALA A 98 -4.09 7.69 -0.04
N MET A 99 -3.94 8.06 1.23
CA MET A 99 -4.73 9.13 1.85
C MET A 99 -4.46 10.49 1.21
N TRP A 100 -3.20 10.81 0.93
CA TRP A 100 -2.82 12.05 0.23
C TRP A 100 -3.33 12.09 -1.22
N VAL A 101 -3.26 10.98 -1.94
CA VAL A 101 -3.81 10.88 -3.30
C VAL A 101 -5.33 11.09 -3.28
N ALA A 102 -6.04 10.47 -2.35
CA ALA A 102 -7.48 10.68 -2.22
C ALA A 102 -7.82 12.11 -1.83
N ALA A 103 -7.05 12.73 -0.94
CA ALA A 103 -7.17 14.14 -0.61
C ALA A 103 -7.02 15.02 -1.86
N GLY A 104 -5.96 14.80 -2.65
CA GLY A 104 -5.72 15.51 -3.90
C GLY A 104 -6.86 15.37 -4.90
N ILE A 105 -7.34 14.14 -5.12
CA ILE A 105 -8.49 13.88 -6.03
C ILE A 105 -9.74 14.61 -5.54
N CYS A 106 -10.07 14.53 -4.25
CA CYS A 106 -11.25 15.18 -3.70
C CYS A 106 -11.16 16.71 -3.80
N LEU A 107 -9.99 17.29 -3.53
CA LEU A 107 -9.77 18.73 -3.66
C LEU A 107 -9.89 19.20 -5.11
N LEU A 108 -9.32 18.46 -6.06
CA LEU A 108 -9.42 18.77 -7.49
C LEU A 108 -10.87 18.69 -7.98
N VAL A 109 -11.58 17.60 -7.66
CA VAL A 109 -12.98 17.43 -8.06
C VAL A 109 -13.87 18.48 -7.41
N GLY A 110 -13.75 18.67 -6.09
CA GLY A 110 -14.55 19.67 -5.36
C GLY A 110 -14.27 21.10 -5.83
N GLY A 111 -13.00 21.45 -6.06
CA GLY A 111 -12.61 22.76 -6.59
C GLY A 111 -13.12 22.99 -8.01
N PHE A 112 -13.07 21.97 -8.88
CA PHE A 112 -13.59 22.04 -10.23
C PHE A 112 -15.11 22.18 -10.27
N THR A 113 -15.85 21.48 -9.41
CA THR A 113 -17.31 21.64 -9.29
C THR A 113 -17.69 23.06 -8.83
N LEU A 114 -16.91 23.65 -7.92
CA LEU A 114 -17.14 25.02 -7.45
C LEU A 114 -16.84 26.06 -8.53
N SER A 115 -15.76 25.89 -9.30
CA SER A 115 -15.39 26.84 -10.35
C SER A 115 -16.41 26.90 -11.49
N LEU A 116 -17.11 25.79 -11.76
CA LEU A 116 -18.19 25.72 -12.75
C LEU A 116 -19.54 26.26 -12.22
N GLY A 117 -19.63 26.65 -10.95
CA GLY A 117 -20.89 27.12 -10.34
C GLY A 117 -21.97 26.04 -10.19
N LEU A 118 -21.65 24.78 -10.49
CA LEU A 118 -22.59 23.65 -10.44
C LEU A 118 -23.04 23.32 -9.02
N GLY A 119 -22.23 23.70 -8.01
CA GLY A 119 -22.54 23.49 -6.60
C GLY A 119 -23.78 24.24 -6.07
N LEU A 120 -24.28 25.25 -6.81
CA LEU A 120 -25.45 26.04 -6.42
C LEU A 120 -26.79 25.43 -6.92
N LEU A 121 -26.74 24.63 -8.00
CA LEU A 121 -27.92 24.03 -8.63
C LEU A 121 -28.28 22.65 -8.05
N LEU A 122 -27.30 21.96 -7.47
CA LEU A 122 -27.44 20.62 -6.92
C LEU A 122 -26.99 20.64 -5.45
N PRO A 123 -27.87 20.97 -4.48
CA PRO A 123 -27.50 21.13 -3.07
C PRO A 123 -26.96 19.86 -2.42
N LEU A 124 -27.27 18.67 -2.97
CA LEU A 124 -26.65 17.40 -2.57
C LEU A 124 -25.25 17.17 -3.19
N GLU A 125 -24.87 17.93 -4.22
CA GLU A 125 -23.58 17.89 -4.91
C GLU A 125 -22.71 19.10 -4.59
N SER A 126 -22.83 19.65 -3.37
CA SER A 126 -21.99 20.77 -3.01
C SER A 126 -20.52 20.35 -3.10
N GLY A 127 -19.82 20.90 -4.10
CA GLY A 127 -18.38 20.73 -4.26
C GLY A 127 -17.64 21.05 -2.95
N GLY A 128 -18.24 21.88 -2.09
CA GLY A 128 -17.83 22.13 -0.72
C GLY A 128 -17.72 20.87 0.15
N LEU A 129 -18.68 19.94 0.13
CA LEU A 129 -18.58 18.69 0.93
C LEU A 129 -17.46 17.78 0.42
N VAL A 130 -17.28 17.67 -0.91
CA VAL A 130 -16.18 16.89 -1.49
C VAL A 130 -14.84 17.52 -1.12
N LEU A 131 -14.76 18.85 -1.16
CA LEU A 131 -13.58 19.62 -0.78
C LEU A 131 -13.26 19.48 0.71
N LEU A 132 -14.26 19.55 1.59
CA LEU A 132 -14.12 19.27 3.03
C LEU A 132 -13.63 17.84 3.29
N THR A 133 -14.16 16.87 2.54
CA THR A 133 -13.72 15.47 2.64
C THR A 133 -12.25 15.34 2.23
N GLY A 134 -11.83 16.01 1.16
CA GLY A 134 -10.44 16.07 0.73
C GLY A 134 -9.52 16.71 1.78
N MET A 135 -9.95 17.82 2.38
CA MET A 135 -9.22 18.47 3.48
C MET A 135 -9.09 17.54 4.70
N ALA A 136 -10.15 16.83 5.06
CA ALA A 136 -10.14 15.89 6.17
C ALA A 136 -9.16 14.74 5.91
N TYR A 137 -9.15 14.14 4.71
CA TYR A 137 -8.14 13.14 4.35
C TYR A 137 -6.72 13.69 4.36
N GLY A 138 -6.51 14.94 3.93
CA GLY A 138 -5.20 15.59 3.99
C GLY A 138 -4.72 15.76 5.43
N ALA A 139 -5.58 16.29 6.32
CA ALA A 139 -5.28 16.44 7.74
C ALA A 139 -5.00 15.09 8.42
N LEU A 140 -5.82 14.08 8.14
CA LEU A 140 -5.60 12.72 8.62
C LEU A 140 -4.32 12.11 8.03
N GLY A 141 -3.94 12.46 6.79
CA GLY A 141 -2.68 12.02 6.18
C GLY A 141 -1.46 12.59 6.88
N ILE A 142 -1.53 13.85 7.33
CA ILE A 142 -0.49 14.49 8.17
C ILE A 142 -0.41 13.79 9.53
N TRP A 143 -1.54 13.54 10.20
CA TRP A 143 -1.55 12.81 11.48
C TRP A 143 -1.14 11.34 11.36
N ALA A 144 -1.50 10.68 10.26
CA ALA A 144 -1.05 9.33 9.97
C ALA A 144 0.47 9.28 9.82
N TRP A 145 1.10 10.29 9.22
CA TRP A 145 2.56 10.39 9.14
C TRP A 145 3.24 10.43 10.52
N GLN A 146 2.54 10.91 11.56
CA GLN A 146 3.01 10.92 12.94
C GLN A 146 2.75 9.59 13.69
N HIS A 147 2.50 8.49 12.96
CA HIS A 147 2.16 7.17 13.52
C HIS A 147 0.88 7.13 14.38
N SER A 148 -0.07 8.05 14.16
CA SER A 148 -1.34 8.04 14.89
C SER A 148 -2.29 6.94 14.40
N ARG A 149 -2.69 6.03 15.29
CA ARG A 149 -3.70 5.00 15.01
C ARG A 149 -5.10 5.58 14.77
N GLU A 150 -5.40 6.69 15.42
CA GLU A 150 -6.70 7.35 15.34
C GLU A 150 -6.93 7.94 13.95
N ALA A 151 -5.87 8.40 13.28
CA ALA A 151 -5.95 8.94 11.93
C ALA A 151 -6.46 7.92 10.91
N PHE A 152 -6.04 6.65 11.04
CA PHE A 152 -6.52 5.59 10.17
C PHE A 152 -7.98 5.21 10.44
N TRP A 153 -8.41 5.22 11.71
CA TRP A 153 -9.82 5.00 12.04
C TRP A 153 -10.71 6.14 11.54
N GLY A 154 -10.26 7.39 11.69
CA GLY A 154 -10.93 8.56 11.11
C GLY A 154 -11.06 8.43 9.59
N ALA A 155 -9.98 8.05 8.90
CA ALA A 155 -10.00 7.85 7.45
C ALA A 155 -10.95 6.73 7.03
N LEU A 156 -10.99 5.63 7.80
CA LEU A 156 -11.91 4.53 7.57
C LEU A 156 -13.37 4.97 7.73
N LEU A 157 -13.69 5.73 8.79
CA LEU A 157 -15.03 6.23 9.06
C LEU A 157 -15.51 7.19 7.96
N ILE A 158 -14.66 8.13 7.54
CA ILE A 158 -14.96 9.03 6.42
C ILE A 158 -15.15 8.22 5.13
N GLY A 159 -14.30 7.20 4.90
CA GLY A 159 -14.39 6.31 3.75
C GLY A 159 -15.74 5.59 3.67
N ILE A 160 -16.16 4.97 4.78
CA ILE A 160 -17.44 4.26 4.90
C ILE A 160 -18.60 5.24 4.74
N GLY A 161 -18.55 6.40 5.39
CA GLY A 161 -19.55 7.45 5.26
C GLY A 161 -19.72 7.92 3.81
N GLY A 162 -18.61 8.08 3.09
CA GLY A 162 -18.60 8.40 1.66
C GLY A 162 -19.30 7.34 0.80
N VAL A 163 -18.97 6.05 1.01
CA VAL A 163 -19.64 4.95 0.29
C VAL A 163 -21.12 4.89 0.61
N MET A 164 -21.50 4.95 1.89
CA MET A 164 -22.90 4.92 2.33
C MET A 164 -23.70 6.07 1.72
N ARG A 165 -23.11 7.26 1.63
CA ARG A 165 -23.72 8.41 0.97
C ARG A 165 -23.98 8.13 -0.51
N GLU A 166 -23.00 7.60 -1.25
CA GLU A 166 -23.20 7.25 -2.67
C GLU A 166 -24.28 6.18 -2.87
N VAL A 167 -24.33 5.18 -1.99
CA VAL A 167 -25.39 4.15 -2.01
C VAL A 167 -26.76 4.77 -1.71
N ALA A 168 -26.85 5.66 -0.71
CA ALA A 168 -28.09 6.35 -0.37
C ALA A 168 -28.57 7.24 -1.53
N ARG A 169 -27.66 7.88 -2.30
CA ARG A 169 -28.05 8.64 -3.50
C ARG A 169 -28.69 7.76 -4.56
N LEU A 170 -28.09 6.59 -4.83
CA LEU A 170 -28.65 5.63 -5.76
C LEU A 170 -30.05 5.18 -5.31
N ALA A 171 -30.22 4.89 -4.02
CA ALA A 171 -31.48 4.42 -3.47
C ALA A 171 -32.59 5.50 -3.43
N LEU A 172 -32.25 6.73 -3.04
CA LEU A 172 -33.25 7.79 -2.79
C LEU A 172 -33.53 8.67 -4.01
N ALA A 173 -32.52 8.99 -4.80
CA ALA A 173 -32.65 9.93 -5.91
C ALA A 173 -32.71 9.23 -7.28
N GLY A 174 -32.53 7.91 -7.32
CA GLY A 174 -32.35 7.16 -8.57
C GLY A 174 -31.13 7.62 -9.39
N ALA A 175 -30.29 8.48 -8.79
CA ALA A 175 -29.14 9.06 -9.44
C ALA A 175 -28.06 8.00 -9.58
N MET A 176 -27.43 7.92 -10.75
CA MET A 176 -26.31 7.00 -10.92
C MET A 176 -25.16 7.43 -9.99
N PRO A 177 -24.64 6.51 -9.15
CA PRO A 177 -23.53 6.84 -8.28
C PRO A 177 -22.32 7.20 -9.14
N SER A 178 -21.48 8.09 -8.63
CA SER A 178 -20.21 8.37 -9.30
C SER A 178 -19.32 7.15 -9.16
N VAL A 179 -19.21 6.36 -10.23
CA VAL A 179 -18.34 5.17 -10.29
C VAL A 179 -16.91 5.55 -9.92
N ALA A 180 -16.44 6.71 -10.37
CA ALA A 180 -15.13 7.23 -10.01
C ALA A 180 -14.98 7.44 -8.50
N LEU A 181 -15.96 8.06 -7.83
CA LEU A 181 -15.91 8.30 -6.40
C LEU A 181 -15.97 6.98 -5.61
N LEU A 182 -16.84 6.05 -6.02
CA LEU A 182 -16.94 4.72 -5.40
C LEU A 182 -15.61 3.95 -5.51
N LEU A 183 -14.96 3.99 -6.66
CA LEU A 183 -13.65 3.36 -6.84
C LEU A 183 -12.58 3.99 -5.95
N VAL A 184 -12.53 5.33 -5.86
CA VAL A 184 -11.59 6.03 -4.97
C VAL A 184 -11.79 5.62 -3.52
N HIS A 185 -13.03 5.62 -3.02
CA HIS A 185 -13.32 5.21 -1.65
C HIS A 185 -13.00 3.72 -1.42
N GLY A 186 -13.38 2.84 -2.35
CA GLY A 186 -13.10 1.40 -2.24
C GLY A 186 -11.60 1.10 -2.20
N ILE A 187 -10.82 1.73 -3.09
CA ILE A 187 -9.36 1.62 -3.10
C ILE A 187 -8.79 2.15 -1.78
N LEU A 188 -9.21 3.34 -1.34
CA LEU A 188 -8.73 3.94 -0.08
C LEU A 188 -9.02 3.04 1.13
N LEU A 189 -10.23 2.48 1.24
CA LEU A 189 -10.60 1.57 2.33
C LEU A 189 -9.67 0.35 2.38
N VAL A 190 -9.36 -0.25 1.22
CA VAL A 190 -8.42 -1.38 1.13
C VAL A 190 -7.03 -0.98 1.63
N TRP A 191 -6.53 0.19 1.25
CA TRP A 191 -5.22 0.69 1.67
C TRP A 191 -5.18 1.06 3.16
N VAL A 192 -6.22 1.73 3.68
CA VAL A 192 -6.33 2.09 5.10
C VAL A 192 -6.37 0.85 6.00
N VAL A 193 -7.16 -0.17 5.62
CA VAL A 193 -7.20 -1.44 6.36
C VAL A 193 -5.85 -2.15 6.34
N ARG A 194 -5.13 -2.12 5.20
CA ARG A 194 -3.77 -2.66 5.11
C ARG A 194 -2.78 -1.88 5.99
N GLY A 195 -2.88 -0.54 6.03
CA GLY A 195 -2.08 0.31 6.90
C GLY A 195 -2.31 0.03 8.38
N LEU A 196 -3.56 -0.15 8.80
CA LEU A 196 -3.92 -0.52 10.18
C LEU A 196 -3.30 -1.86 10.61
N ARG A 197 -3.30 -2.86 9.71
CA ARG A 197 -2.64 -4.16 9.98
C ARG A 197 -1.12 -4.00 10.09
N ALA A 198 -0.51 -3.26 9.17
CA ALA A 198 0.94 -3.00 9.20
C ALA A 198 1.38 -2.28 10.49
N MET A 199 0.60 -1.32 11.00
CA MET A 199 0.92 -0.66 12.29
C MET A 199 0.89 -1.62 13.48
N LYS A 200 -0.03 -2.60 13.49
CA LYS A 200 -0.04 -3.63 14.54
C LYS A 200 1.22 -4.47 14.49
N GLU A 201 1.67 -4.83 13.28
CA GLU A 201 2.93 -5.56 13.07
C GLU A 201 4.13 -4.74 13.59
N MET A 202 4.20 -3.44 13.31
CA MET A 202 5.29 -2.58 13.80
C MET A 202 5.29 -2.37 15.32
N THR A 203 4.12 -2.33 15.97
CA THR A 203 4.06 -2.09 17.43
C THR A 203 4.39 -3.34 18.25
N LEU A 204 4.33 -4.53 17.65
CA LEU A 204 4.69 -5.78 18.33
C LEU A 204 6.19 -6.07 18.30
N GLU A 205 6.97 -5.31 17.52
CA GLU A 205 8.42 -5.45 17.43
C GLU A 205 9.20 -4.48 18.35
N VAL A 206 8.50 -3.63 19.11
CA VAL A 206 9.06 -2.70 20.12
C VAL A 206 8.71 -3.20 21.52
#